data_AF-A0A8D0ZZC3-F1
#
_entry.id   AF-A0A8D0ZZC3-F1
#
_cell.length_a   1.000
_cell.length_b   1.000
_cell.length_c   1.000
_cell.angle_alpha   90.00
_cell.angle_beta   90.00
_cell.angle_gamma   90.00
#
_symmetry.space_group_name_H-M   'P 1'
#
loop_
_entity.id
_entity.type
_entity.pdbx_description
1 polymer ?
#
loop_
_entity_poly.entity_id
_entity_poly.type
_entity_poly.pdbx_seq_one_letter_code
_entity_poly.pdbx_strand_id
1 'polypeptide(L)'
;MESNLNQDGMPRPSYVFSADPIARPSEINFDGVKLDLSREFSLVASSTEANSLESKDYLQVCLRIRPFTQSEKEQESEGCVYILDSQTVVLKDPQSILGRLSEKSSGQMAQTFSFSKVFGPETTQKEFFQGCILQPVKDLLKGQSRLIFTYGLTNSGKTYTFQGTEENIGILPRTLNVLFDSLQERLYTKMNLKPHRSREYLRLSPEQEKEEVTSKSALLRQIKEVWGYFNM
;
A
#
# COMPACT_ATOMS: atom_id res chain seq x y z
N MET A 1 -52.40 -29.97 16.01
CA MET A 1 -52.37 -29.15 17.24
C MET A 1 -50.90 -29.02 17.58
N GLU A 2 -50.20 -27.90 17.43
CA GLU A 2 -50.59 -26.50 17.24
C GLU A 2 -49.62 -25.83 16.26
N SER A 3 -50.16 -24.83 15.56
CA SER A 3 -49.52 -23.89 14.64
C SER A 3 -48.94 -22.67 15.39
N ASN A 4 -47.86 -22.07 14.88
CA ASN A 4 -47.65 -20.60 14.75
C ASN A 4 -46.28 -20.35 14.09
N LEU A 5 -46.19 -19.84 12.86
CA LEU A 5 -46.31 -18.45 12.36
C LEU A 5 -45.05 -17.58 12.56
N ASN A 6 -44.38 -17.31 11.42
CA ASN A 6 -43.58 -16.15 11.01
C ASN A 6 -42.79 -15.35 12.06
N GLN A 7 -41.46 -15.31 11.87
CA GLN A 7 -40.73 -14.04 11.93
C GLN A 7 -39.89 -13.84 10.68
N ASP A 8 -40.11 -12.67 10.11
CA ASP A 8 -39.65 -12.13 8.85
C ASP A 8 -38.12 -12.00 8.85
N GLY A 9 -37.46 -12.75 7.96
CA GLY A 9 -36.01 -12.68 7.79
C GLY A 9 -35.65 -11.43 7.01
N MET A 10 -35.37 -10.32 7.70
CA MET A 10 -34.78 -9.13 7.08
C MET A 10 -33.47 -9.53 6.36
N PRO A 11 -33.39 -9.47 5.02
CA PRO A 11 -32.16 -9.79 4.33
C PRO A 11 -31.13 -8.69 4.62
N ARG A 12 -29.93 -9.09 5.04
CA ARG A 12 -28.79 -8.17 5.21
C ARG A 12 -28.57 -7.40 3.90
N PRO A 13 -28.40 -6.06 3.92
CA PRO A 13 -28.09 -5.31 2.71
C PRO A 13 -26.71 -5.71 2.18
N SER A 14 -26.68 -6.61 1.19
CA SER A 14 -25.49 -6.87 0.39
C SER A 14 -25.31 -5.71 -0.59
N TYR A 15 -24.29 -4.88 -0.40
CA TYR A 15 -23.96 -3.75 -1.28
C TYR A 15 -23.38 -4.17 -2.65
N VAL A 16 -23.52 -5.44 -3.01
CA VAL A 16 -23.19 -5.95 -4.33
C VAL A 16 -24.51 -6.32 -4.99
N PHE A 17 -25.16 -5.34 -5.62
CA PHE A 17 -26.04 -5.68 -6.73
C PHE A 17 -25.14 -6.39 -7.75
N SER A 18 -25.35 -7.69 -7.94
CA SER A 18 -24.90 -8.36 -9.15
C SER A 18 -25.51 -7.57 -10.30
N ALA A 19 -24.70 -6.75 -10.95
CA ALA A 19 -25.02 -6.28 -12.28
C ALA A 19 -25.38 -7.52 -13.11
N ASP A 20 -26.42 -7.42 -13.93
CA ASP A 20 -26.74 -8.45 -14.92
C ASP A 20 -25.44 -8.91 -15.60
N PRO A 21 -25.26 -10.22 -15.86
CA PRO A 21 -24.04 -10.71 -16.47
C PRO A 21 -23.85 -10.00 -17.81
N ILE A 22 -22.96 -9.01 -17.81
CA ILE A 22 -22.51 -8.32 -19.01
C ILE A 22 -21.98 -9.43 -19.91
N ALA A 23 -22.63 -9.63 -21.07
CA ALA A 23 -22.18 -10.58 -22.06
C ALA A 23 -20.67 -10.37 -22.27
N ARG A 24 -19.87 -11.44 -22.13
CA ARG A 24 -18.42 -11.34 -22.33
C ARG A 24 -18.19 -10.66 -23.68
N PRO A 25 -17.46 -9.53 -23.74
CA PRO A 25 -17.04 -9.02 -25.03
C PRO A 25 -16.21 -10.11 -25.71
N SER A 26 -16.69 -10.55 -26.87
CA SER A 26 -15.93 -11.40 -27.78
C SER A 26 -14.69 -10.60 -28.20
N GLU A 27 -13.53 -11.20 -27.98
CA GLU A 27 -12.18 -10.67 -28.25
C GLU A 27 -11.66 -9.64 -27.23
N ILE A 28 -10.90 -10.17 -26.27
CA ILE A 28 -9.95 -9.40 -25.48
C ILE A 28 -8.80 -9.04 -26.41
N ASN A 29 -8.71 -7.79 -26.84
CA ASN A 29 -7.53 -7.31 -27.57
C ASN A 29 -6.35 -7.18 -26.58
N PHE A 30 -5.35 -8.07 -26.73
CA PHE A 30 -4.11 -8.09 -25.93
C PHE A 30 -3.02 -7.14 -26.44
N ASP A 31 -3.27 -6.33 -27.48
CA ASP A 31 -2.26 -5.44 -28.05
C ASP A 31 -1.76 -4.38 -27.04
N GLY A 32 -2.60 -4.01 -26.06
CA GLY A 32 -2.22 -3.06 -25.00
C GLY A 32 -1.28 -3.63 -23.93
N VAL A 33 -1.23 -4.96 -23.73
CA VAL A 33 -0.34 -5.56 -22.72
C VAL A 33 1.08 -5.78 -23.25
N LYS A 34 1.27 -5.59 -24.56
CA LYS A 34 2.56 -5.70 -25.27
C LYS A 34 3.10 -4.34 -25.71
N LEU A 35 2.65 -3.25 -25.06
CA LEU A 35 3.20 -1.92 -25.27
C LEU A 35 4.67 -1.90 -24.80
N ASP A 36 5.58 -1.70 -25.74
CA ASP A 36 6.98 -1.41 -25.46
C ASP A 36 7.09 -0.01 -24.84
N LEU A 37 7.08 0.04 -23.51
CA LEU A 37 7.16 1.26 -22.72
C LEU A 37 8.57 1.86 -22.67
N SER A 38 9.56 1.27 -23.35
CA SER A 38 10.95 1.77 -23.35
C SER A 38 11.05 3.24 -23.77
N ARG A 39 10.19 3.68 -24.70
CA ARG A 39 10.11 5.06 -25.16
C ARG A 39 9.52 5.99 -24.11
N GLU A 40 8.50 5.57 -23.36
CA GLU A 40 7.95 6.38 -22.26
C GLU A 40 8.99 6.57 -21.14
N PHE A 41 9.70 5.51 -20.77
CA PHE A 41 10.80 5.61 -19.80
C PHE A 41 11.94 6.52 -20.28
N SER A 42 12.23 6.53 -21.59
CA SER A 42 13.26 7.40 -22.18
C SER A 42 12.83 8.87 -22.29
N LEU A 43 11.55 9.14 -22.56
CA LEU A 43 11.00 10.51 -22.64
C LEU A 43 10.93 11.20 -21.27
N VAL A 44 10.71 10.43 -20.19
CA VAL A 44 10.82 10.95 -18.81
C VAL A 44 12.26 11.38 -18.50
N ALA A 45 13.27 10.67 -19.01
CA ALA A 45 14.67 11.07 -18.85
C ALA A 45 15.01 12.36 -19.62
N SER A 46 14.34 12.59 -20.75
CA SER A 46 14.68 13.66 -21.72
C SER A 46 13.97 14.99 -21.47
N SER A 47 12.84 15.01 -20.75
CA SER A 47 12.03 16.21 -20.50
C SER A 47 12.52 17.06 -19.32
N THR A 48 13.75 16.81 -18.84
CA THR A 48 14.40 17.60 -17.79
C THR A 48 15.04 18.86 -18.38
N GLU A 49 14.24 19.80 -18.87
CA GLU A 49 14.70 21.17 -19.08
C GLU A 49 14.22 22.07 -17.94
N ALA A 50 15.22 22.62 -17.23
CA ALA A 50 15.17 23.79 -16.35
C ALA A 50 14.25 23.72 -15.11
N ASN A 51 14.67 22.95 -14.10
CA ASN A 51 14.63 23.43 -12.72
C ASN A 51 15.65 22.66 -11.87
N SER A 52 16.49 23.40 -11.15
CA SER A 52 17.54 22.89 -10.27
C SER A 52 16.97 21.88 -9.25
N LEU A 53 17.19 20.59 -9.46
CA LEU A 53 16.83 19.57 -8.47
C LEU A 53 17.85 18.44 -8.46
N GLU A 54 18.27 18.12 -7.23
CA GLU A 54 19.04 16.98 -6.76
C GLU A 54 18.82 15.72 -7.61
N SER A 55 19.89 14.95 -7.83
CA SER A 55 19.89 13.64 -8.48
C SER A 55 18.73 12.78 -7.99
N LYS A 56 17.64 12.74 -8.77
CA LYS A 56 16.39 12.10 -8.37
C LYS A 56 16.51 10.62 -8.68
N ASP A 57 17.02 9.85 -7.72
CA ASP A 57 17.11 8.40 -7.86
C ASP A 57 15.72 7.81 -8.14
N TYR A 58 15.58 7.16 -9.30
CA TYR A 58 14.34 6.54 -9.73
C TYR A 58 14.02 5.26 -8.96
N LEU A 59 15.00 4.69 -8.26
CA LEU A 59 14.89 3.49 -7.43
C LEU A 59 15.44 3.76 -6.03
N GLN A 60 14.59 3.58 -5.01
CA GLN A 60 14.99 3.64 -3.61
C GLN A 60 14.84 2.25 -2.99
N VAL A 61 15.93 1.68 -2.49
CA VAL A 61 15.93 0.36 -1.84
C VAL A 61 16.15 0.56 -0.34
N CYS A 62 15.11 0.32 0.45
CA CYS A 62 15.17 0.46 1.91
C CYS A 62 15.15 -0.91 2.57
N LEU A 63 16.02 -1.11 3.56
CA LEU A 63 16.04 -2.29 4.41
C LEU A 63 15.30 -2.00 5.71
N ARG A 64 14.35 -2.85 6.10
CA ARG A 64 13.71 -2.83 7.42
C ARG A 64 13.94 -4.13 8.14
N ILE A 65 14.57 -4.05 9.31
CA ILE A 65 14.87 -5.20 10.16
C ILE A 65 13.78 -5.27 11.23
N ARG A 66 13.11 -6.42 11.34
CA ARG A 66 12.11 -6.63 12.41
C ARG A 66 12.80 -6.95 13.73
N PRO A 67 12.19 -6.61 14.88
CA PRO A 67 12.65 -7.11 16.16
C PRO A 67 12.50 -8.63 16.26
N PHE A 68 13.33 -9.23 17.12
CA PHE A 68 13.14 -10.60 17.56
C PHE A 68 11.84 -10.74 18.33
N THR A 69 11.12 -11.81 18.06
CA THR A 69 9.99 -12.26 18.86
C THR A 69 10.48 -12.76 20.22
N GLN A 70 9.59 -12.84 21.19
CA GLN A 70 9.94 -13.29 22.54
C GLN A 70 10.55 -14.70 22.53
N SER A 71 9.98 -15.63 21.76
CA SER A 71 10.50 -16.99 21.60
C SER A 71 11.89 -17.05 20.95
N GLU A 72 12.22 -16.11 20.06
CA GLU A 72 13.55 -16.05 19.44
C GLU A 72 14.62 -15.51 20.40
N LYS A 73 14.25 -14.59 21.29
CA LYS A 73 15.16 -14.09 22.35
C LYS A 73 15.49 -15.16 23.38
N GLU A 74 14.51 -16.00 23.73
CA GLU A 74 14.68 -17.09 24.70
C GLU A 74 15.57 -18.23 24.18
N GLN A 75 15.71 -18.37 22.86
CA GLN A 75 16.57 -19.38 22.23
C GLN A 75 18.04 -18.92 22.05
N GLU A 76 18.48 -17.87 22.77
CA GLU A 76 19.83 -17.30 22.69
C GLU A 76 20.31 -17.08 21.23
N SER A 77 19.39 -16.72 20.33
CA SER A 77 19.73 -16.43 18.95
C SER A 77 20.49 -15.11 18.89
N GLU A 78 21.83 -15.19 18.88
CA GLU A 78 22.67 -14.02 18.59
C GLU A 78 22.32 -13.54 17.17
N GLY A 79 22.01 -12.24 17.03
CA GLY A 79 21.58 -11.69 15.76
C GLY A 79 22.69 -11.76 14.70
N CYS A 80 22.31 -12.10 13.47
CA CYS A 80 23.25 -12.15 12.34
C CYS A 80 23.37 -10.82 11.59
N VAL A 81 22.53 -9.82 11.89
CA VAL A 81 22.49 -8.51 11.20
C VAL A 81 22.95 -7.40 12.14
N TYR A 82 23.96 -6.65 11.74
CA TYR A 82 24.54 -5.53 12.49
C TYR A 82 24.42 -4.25 11.66
N ILE A 83 23.83 -3.21 12.23
CA ILE A 83 23.69 -1.91 11.57
C ILE A 83 24.97 -1.10 11.83
N LEU A 84 25.68 -0.71 10.77
CA LEU A 84 26.84 0.19 10.90
C LEU A 84 26.41 1.65 10.90
N ASP A 85 25.50 2.01 9.98
CA ASP A 85 24.98 3.36 9.83
C ASP A 85 23.58 3.35 9.17
N SER A 86 23.11 4.53 8.74
CA SER A 86 21.79 4.70 8.13
C SER A 86 21.61 4.06 6.76
N GLN A 87 22.67 3.55 6.13
CA GLN A 87 22.69 2.99 4.78
C GLN A 87 23.35 1.61 4.73
N THR A 88 24.21 1.27 5.70
CA THR A 88 25.04 0.07 5.64
C THR A 88 24.78 -0.89 6.79
N VAL A 89 24.69 -2.18 6.45
CA VAL A 89 24.62 -3.30 7.40
C VAL A 89 25.71 -4.32 7.13
N VAL A 90 26.10 -5.04 8.18
CA VAL A 90 27.02 -6.17 8.12
C VAL A 90 26.29 -7.43 8.58
N LEU A 91 26.35 -8.47 7.76
CA LEU A 91 25.94 -9.81 8.14
C LEU A 91 27.15 -10.56 8.70
N LYS A 92 27.01 -11.11 9.91
CA LYS A 92 28.00 -12.03 10.49
C LYS A 92 27.32 -13.38 10.72
N ASP A 93 28.04 -14.44 10.38
CA ASP A 93 27.59 -15.79 10.67
C ASP A 93 27.53 -15.98 12.19
N PRO A 94 26.36 -16.30 12.79
CA PRO A 94 26.27 -16.64 14.20
C PRO A 94 27.16 -17.86 14.43
N GLN A 95 28.23 -17.67 15.19
CA GLN A 95 29.28 -18.66 15.34
C GLN A 95 28.68 -20.02 15.70
N SER A 96 28.82 -20.99 14.79
CA SER A 96 28.63 -22.40 15.12
C SER A 96 29.48 -22.69 16.35
N ILE A 97 28.81 -23.00 17.46
CA ILE A 97 29.41 -23.46 18.72
C ILE A 97 30.33 -24.69 18.47
N LEU A 98 30.24 -25.34 17.30
CA LEU A 98 31.04 -26.47 16.85
C LEU A 98 32.37 -26.10 16.13
N GLY A 99 32.71 -24.81 16.01
CA GLY A 99 33.93 -24.35 15.31
C GLY A 99 35.20 -24.24 16.16
N ARG A 100 35.17 -24.54 17.46
CA ARG A 100 36.30 -24.32 18.39
C ARG A 100 37.45 -25.34 18.29
N LEU A 101 37.61 -26.03 17.16
CA LEU A 101 38.65 -27.06 16.98
C LEU A 101 39.67 -26.76 15.86
N SER A 102 39.59 -25.62 15.18
CA SER A 102 40.62 -25.24 14.20
C SER A 102 41.20 -23.87 14.52
N GLU A 103 42.33 -23.85 15.21
CA GLU A 103 43.14 -22.67 15.52
C GLU A 103 43.81 -22.01 14.30
N LYS A 104 43.51 -22.44 13.08
CA LYS A 104 44.13 -21.90 11.87
C LYS A 104 43.08 -21.78 10.76
N SER A 105 42.92 -20.55 10.27
CA SER A 105 42.17 -20.13 9.07
C SER A 105 40.64 -20.29 9.02
N SER A 106 39.89 -19.40 9.67
CA SER A 106 38.62 -18.90 9.12
C SER A 106 38.35 -17.49 9.66
N GLY A 107 38.82 -16.48 8.94
CA GLY A 107 38.39 -15.10 9.20
C GLY A 107 36.86 -15.07 9.16
N GLN A 108 36.23 -14.51 10.20
CA GLN A 108 34.78 -14.30 10.22
C GLN A 108 34.38 -13.63 8.90
N MET A 109 33.67 -14.36 8.04
CA MET A 109 33.26 -13.85 6.73
C MET A 109 32.08 -12.90 6.92
N ALA A 110 32.41 -11.66 7.29
CA ALA A 110 31.44 -10.58 7.42
C ALA A 110 31.10 -10.03 6.03
N GLN A 111 29.81 -10.03 5.67
CA GLN A 111 29.34 -9.50 4.39
C GLN A 111 28.69 -8.13 4.61
N THR A 112 29.11 -7.13 3.84
CA THR A 112 28.59 -5.76 3.98
C THR A 112 27.63 -5.45 2.84
N PHE A 113 26.47 -4.88 3.17
CA PHE A 113 25.43 -4.49 2.21
C PHE A 113 25.07 -3.02 2.39
N SER A 114 24.85 -2.32 1.28
CA SER A 114 24.43 -0.92 1.26
C SER A 114 23.03 -0.77 0.66
N PHE A 115 22.25 0.11 1.27
CA PHE A 115 20.86 0.43 0.95
C PHE A 115 20.69 1.94 0.91
N SER A 116 19.63 2.43 0.26
CA SER A 116 19.27 3.86 0.32
C SER A 116 18.94 4.29 1.75
N LYS A 117 18.38 3.38 2.55
CA LYS A 117 18.13 3.59 3.98
C LYS A 117 17.96 2.28 4.73
N VAL A 118 18.45 2.22 5.96
CA VAL A 118 18.34 1.10 6.89
C VAL A 118 17.50 1.51 8.08
N PHE A 119 16.50 0.69 8.42
CA PHE A 119 15.62 0.86 9.57
C PHE A 119 15.77 -0.34 10.49
N GLY A 120 16.24 -0.09 11.72
CA GLY A 120 16.48 -1.12 12.71
C GLY A 120 15.22 -1.61 13.44
N PRO A 121 15.37 -2.62 14.32
CA PRO A 121 14.29 -3.25 15.09
C PRO A 121 13.38 -2.29 15.84
N GLU A 122 13.94 -1.21 16.37
CA GLU A 122 13.22 -0.21 17.17
C GLU A 122 12.42 0.80 16.31
N THR A 123 12.55 0.73 14.98
CA THR A 123 11.87 1.67 14.08
C THR A 123 10.36 1.43 14.07
N THR A 124 9.62 2.41 14.54
CA THR A 124 8.15 2.38 14.52
C THR A 124 7.58 2.47 13.10
N GLN A 125 6.32 2.07 12.92
CA GLN A 125 5.60 2.25 11.66
C GLN A 125 5.56 3.70 11.19
N LYS A 126 5.44 4.64 12.14
CA LYS A 126 5.35 6.07 11.86
C LYS A 126 6.69 6.60 11.34
N GLU A 127 7.79 6.28 12.01
CA GLU A 127 9.13 6.69 11.59
C GLU A 127 9.52 6.08 10.24
N PHE A 128 9.20 4.80 10.04
CA PHE A 128 9.41 4.14 8.75
C PHE A 128 8.63 4.84 7.63
N PHE A 129 7.35 5.13 7.86
CA PHE A 129 6.50 5.84 6.90
C PHE A 129 7.05 7.24 6.57
N GLN A 130 7.40 8.04 7.59
CA GLN A 130 7.96 9.37 7.40
C GLN A 130 9.32 9.33 6.68
N GLY A 131 10.14 8.33 6.99
CA GLY A 131 11.51 8.22 6.49
C GLY A 131 11.65 7.62 5.09
N CYS A 132 10.62 6.95 4.57
CA CYS A 132 10.68 6.23 3.28
C CYS A 132 9.49 6.50 2.36
N ILE A 133 8.28 6.71 2.89
CA ILE A 133 7.03 6.59 2.12
C ILE A 133 6.37 7.94 1.90
N LEU A 134 6.54 8.87 2.85
CA LEU A 134 5.92 10.19 2.78
C LEU A 134 6.29 10.95 1.50
N GLN A 135 7.54 10.85 1.05
CA GLN A 135 7.97 11.54 -0.18
C GLN A 135 7.32 10.96 -1.44
N PRO A 136 7.31 9.63 -1.68
CA PRO A 136 6.49 9.02 -2.73
C PRO A 136 5.02 9.45 -2.72
N VAL A 137 4.39 9.56 -1.55
CA VAL A 137 2.99 10.01 -1.43
C VAL A 137 2.85 11.48 -1.83
N LYS A 138 3.78 12.34 -1.43
CA LYS A 138 3.80 13.75 -1.88
C LYS A 138 4.00 13.88 -3.39
N ASP A 139 4.82 13.01 -3.99
CA ASP A 139 5.03 13.01 -5.43
C ASP A 139 3.77 12.54 -6.17
N LEU A 140 3.03 11.57 -5.63
CA LEU A 140 1.73 11.16 -6.13
C LEU A 140 0.72 12.33 -6.13
N LEU A 141 0.69 13.12 -5.05
CA LEU A 141 -0.14 14.32 -4.96
C LEU A 141 0.24 15.41 -5.98
N LYS A 142 1.46 15.36 -6.54
CA LYS A 142 1.94 16.22 -7.63
C LYS A 142 1.70 15.60 -9.01
N GLY A 143 1.01 14.47 -9.10
CA GLY A 143 0.72 13.76 -10.35
C GLY A 143 1.84 12.83 -10.82
N GLN A 144 2.85 12.54 -10.00
CA GLN A 144 3.92 11.59 -10.36
C GLN A 144 3.54 10.17 -9.94
N SER A 145 3.61 9.22 -10.88
CA SER A 145 3.37 7.81 -10.57
C SER A 145 4.52 7.24 -9.73
N ARG A 146 4.18 6.55 -8.64
CA ARG A 146 5.12 5.85 -7.75
C ARG A 146 4.65 4.42 -7.53
N LEU A 147 5.59 3.48 -7.48
CA LEU A 147 5.35 2.08 -7.15
C LEU A 147 6.07 1.73 -5.86
N ILE A 148 5.36 1.11 -4.92
CA ILE A 148 5.90 0.65 -3.64
C ILE A 148 5.51 -0.81 -3.48
N PHE A 149 6.50 -1.65 -3.21
CA PHE A 149 6.29 -3.05 -2.88
C PHE A 149 7.23 -3.46 -1.74
N THR A 150 6.84 -4.48 -0.99
CA THR A 150 7.68 -5.06 0.07
C THR A 150 8.21 -6.40 -0.39
N TYR A 151 9.49 -6.66 -0.12
CA TYR A 151 10.15 -7.92 -0.47
C TYR A 151 10.79 -8.53 0.77
N GLY A 152 10.82 -9.86 0.84
CA GLY A 152 11.39 -10.60 1.94
C GLY A 152 10.78 -12.00 2.12
N LEU A 153 11.43 -12.83 2.92
CA LEU A 153 10.98 -14.19 3.23
C LEU A 153 9.69 -14.20 4.07
N THR A 154 9.10 -15.37 4.26
CA THR A 154 8.02 -15.55 5.26
C THR A 154 8.51 -15.12 6.64
N ASN A 155 7.61 -14.56 7.45
CA ASN A 155 7.93 -14.04 8.79
C ASN A 155 8.92 -12.85 8.84
N SER A 156 9.22 -12.18 7.72
CA SER A 156 10.05 -10.96 7.70
C SER A 156 9.31 -9.67 8.05
N GLY A 157 7.99 -9.72 8.26
CA GLY A 157 7.20 -8.53 8.60
C GLY A 157 6.69 -7.72 7.41
N LYS A 158 6.57 -8.32 6.21
CA LYS A 158 5.96 -7.67 5.01
C LYS A 158 4.54 -7.17 5.28
N THR A 159 3.65 -8.05 5.73
CA THR A 159 2.24 -7.71 6.05
C THR A 159 2.17 -6.68 7.16
N TYR A 160 2.98 -6.84 8.20
CA TYR A 160 3.10 -5.84 9.26
C TYR A 160 3.52 -4.47 8.71
N THR A 161 4.53 -4.41 7.83
CA THR A 161 4.98 -3.14 7.26
C THR A 161 3.92 -2.51 6.35
N PHE A 162 3.30 -3.31 5.48
CA PHE A 162 2.38 -2.79 4.46
C PHE A 162 0.99 -2.46 5.02
N GLN A 163 0.39 -3.36 5.78
CA GLN A 163 -0.94 -3.21 6.36
C GLN A 163 -0.89 -2.71 7.82
N GLY A 164 -0.01 -3.30 8.63
CA GLY A 164 0.09 -3.01 10.06
C GLY A 164 -0.95 -3.71 10.91
N THR A 165 -1.08 -3.26 12.14
CA THR A 165 -2.12 -3.66 13.10
C THR A 165 -3.05 -2.49 13.39
N GLU A 166 -4.11 -2.71 14.16
CA GLU A 166 -5.03 -1.64 14.58
C GLU A 166 -4.30 -0.55 15.38
N GLU A 167 -3.44 -0.95 16.31
CA GLU A 167 -2.62 -0.05 17.13
C GLU A 167 -1.50 0.60 16.33
N ASN A 168 -0.92 -0.16 15.38
CA ASN A 168 0.28 0.20 14.64
C ASN A 168 0.04 0.07 13.13
N ILE A 169 -0.78 0.99 12.61
CA ILE A 169 -1.15 1.03 11.19
C ILE A 169 0.09 1.16 10.29
N GLY A 170 0.09 0.44 9.15
CA GLY A 170 1.21 0.33 8.22
C GLY A 170 1.18 1.37 7.09
N ILE A 171 1.90 1.07 6.00
CA ILE A 171 2.02 1.93 4.83
C ILE A 171 0.66 2.28 4.23
N LEU A 172 -0.15 1.27 3.87
CA LEU A 172 -1.39 1.45 3.12
C LEU A 172 -2.38 2.38 3.83
N PRO A 173 -2.81 2.12 5.08
CA PRO A 173 -3.74 3.01 5.78
C PRO A 173 -3.15 4.40 6.02
N ARG A 174 -1.85 4.54 6.32
CA ARG A 174 -1.22 5.86 6.49
C ARG A 174 -1.19 6.67 5.19
N THR A 175 -0.91 6.01 4.07
CA THR A 175 -0.95 6.65 2.75
C THR A 175 -2.35 7.15 2.45
N LEU A 176 -3.39 6.35 2.69
CA LEU A 176 -4.78 6.77 2.50
C LEU A 176 -5.13 7.98 3.37
N ASN A 177 -4.74 7.98 4.65
CA ASN A 177 -4.96 9.14 5.53
C ASN A 177 -4.29 10.40 4.96
N VAL A 178 -3.01 10.33 4.60
CA VAL A 178 -2.28 11.49 4.02
C VAL A 178 -2.94 11.96 2.73
N LEU A 179 -3.40 11.05 1.87
CA LEU A 179 -4.09 11.39 0.64
C LEU A 179 -5.40 12.13 0.92
N PHE A 180 -6.27 11.58 1.77
CA PHE A 180 -7.56 12.21 2.08
C PHE A 180 -7.40 13.52 2.86
N ASP A 181 -6.44 13.60 3.78
CA ASP A 181 -6.11 14.83 4.52
C ASP A 181 -5.58 15.92 3.57
N SER A 182 -4.85 15.53 2.51
CA SER A 182 -4.34 16.47 1.51
C SER A 182 -5.40 16.91 0.49
N LEU A 183 -6.48 16.15 0.35
CA LEU A 183 -7.55 16.42 -0.62
C LEU A 183 -8.61 17.41 -0.12
N GLN A 184 -8.68 17.69 1.19
CA GLN A 184 -9.69 18.51 1.88
C GLN A 184 -10.41 19.55 0.99
N GLU A 185 -9.71 20.60 0.56
CA GLU A 185 -10.30 21.70 -0.24
C GLU A 185 -10.27 21.48 -1.75
N ARG A 186 -9.65 20.38 -2.21
CA ARG A 186 -9.48 20.03 -3.64
C ARG A 186 -10.52 19.02 -4.12
N LEU A 187 -11.59 18.83 -3.36
CA LEU A 187 -12.67 17.92 -3.74
C LEU A 187 -13.49 18.52 -4.88
N TYR A 188 -13.54 17.79 -5.99
CA TYR A 188 -14.44 18.13 -7.08
C TYR A 188 -15.88 17.79 -6.68
N THR A 189 -16.73 18.81 -6.54
CA THR A 189 -18.08 18.67 -5.97
C THR A 189 -19.17 18.37 -7.00
N LYS A 190 -18.90 18.58 -8.30
CA LYS A 190 -19.89 18.32 -9.35
C LYS A 190 -20.00 16.81 -9.59
N MET A 191 -21.22 16.36 -9.87
CA MET A 191 -21.51 14.93 -10.10
C MET A 191 -21.60 14.60 -11.60
N ASN A 192 -20.77 15.29 -12.40
CA ASN A 192 -20.69 15.08 -13.84
C ASN A 192 -19.48 14.24 -14.27
N LEU A 193 -18.73 13.65 -13.33
CA LEU A 193 -17.62 12.75 -13.60
C LEU A 193 -17.90 11.40 -12.95
N LYS A 194 -17.87 10.34 -13.77
CA LYS A 194 -17.99 8.95 -13.30
C LYS A 194 -16.67 8.22 -13.52
N PRO A 195 -16.08 7.58 -12.49
CA PRO A 195 -14.91 6.75 -12.69
C PRO A 195 -15.18 5.69 -13.76
N HIS A 196 -14.26 5.54 -14.71
CA HIS A 196 -14.36 4.54 -15.76
C HIS A 196 -13.02 3.83 -15.91
N ARG A 197 -13.01 2.51 -15.70
CA ARG A 197 -11.75 1.74 -15.62
C ARG A 197 -10.79 2.36 -14.59
N SER A 198 -9.53 1.95 -14.60
CA SER A 198 -8.59 2.32 -13.53
C SER A 198 -8.12 3.78 -13.57
N ARG A 199 -8.05 4.42 -14.75
CA ARG A 199 -7.48 5.75 -14.95
C ARG A 199 -8.36 6.71 -15.76
N GLU A 200 -9.46 6.23 -16.32
CA GLU A 200 -10.33 7.05 -17.16
C GLU A 200 -11.52 7.55 -16.32
N TYR A 201 -12.17 8.58 -16.84
CA TYR A 201 -13.43 9.05 -16.32
C TYR A 201 -14.36 9.34 -17.50
N LEU A 202 -15.64 9.11 -17.28
CA LEU A 202 -16.68 9.52 -18.21
C LEU A 202 -17.28 10.83 -17.72
N ARG A 203 -17.37 11.81 -18.62
CA ARG A 203 -18.10 13.04 -18.36
C ARG A 203 -19.56 12.83 -18.73
N LEU A 204 -20.44 13.06 -17.77
CA LEU A 204 -21.87 12.87 -17.94
C LEU A 204 -22.50 14.06 -18.67
N SER A 205 -23.55 13.79 -19.44
CA SER A 205 -24.42 14.85 -19.97
C SER A 205 -25.20 15.53 -18.84
N PRO A 206 -25.75 16.74 -19.04
CA PRO A 206 -26.56 17.41 -18.03
C PRO A 206 -27.79 16.60 -17.57
N GLU A 207 -28.36 15.80 -18.46
CA GLU A 207 -29.49 14.91 -18.16
C GLU A 207 -29.04 13.77 -17.23
N GLN A 208 -27.94 13.10 -17.57
CA GLN A 208 -27.35 12.03 -16.76
C GLN A 208 -26.88 12.53 -15.39
N GLU A 209 -26.31 13.73 -15.30
CA GLU A 209 -25.94 14.35 -14.02
C GLU A 209 -27.17 14.53 -13.11
N LYS A 210 -28.31 14.96 -13.67
CA LYS A 210 -29.56 15.13 -12.91
C LYS A 210 -30.11 13.79 -12.40
N GLU A 211 -30.02 12.74 -13.21
CA GLU A 211 -30.41 11.38 -12.81
C GLU A 211 -29.54 10.84 -11.67
N GLU A 212 -28.22 11.01 -11.75
CA GLU A 212 -27.28 10.60 -10.70
C GLU A 212 -27.48 11.40 -9.40
N VAL A 213 -27.74 12.71 -9.48
CA VAL A 213 -28.09 13.54 -8.32
C VAL A 213 -29.36 13.02 -7.64
N THR A 214 -30.38 12.69 -8.43
CA THR A 214 -31.66 12.17 -7.93
C THR A 214 -31.46 10.82 -7.26
N SER A 215 -30.69 9.93 -7.89
CA SER A 215 -30.37 8.59 -7.40
C SER A 215 -29.57 8.64 -6.09
N LYS A 216 -28.53 9.47 -6.03
CA LYS A 216 -27.76 9.71 -4.78
C LYS A 216 -28.66 10.21 -3.66
N SER A 217 -29.53 11.17 -3.95
CA SER A 217 -30.43 11.76 -2.95
C SER A 217 -31.42 10.74 -2.41
N ALA A 218 -31.96 9.88 -3.28
CA ALA A 218 -32.84 8.79 -2.89
C ALA A 218 -32.13 7.76 -2.00
N LEU A 219 -30.91 7.33 -2.38
CA LEU A 219 -30.10 6.38 -1.61
C LEU A 219 -29.72 6.96 -0.23
N LEU A 220 -29.25 8.20 -0.17
CA LEU A 220 -28.87 8.83 1.10
C LEU A 220 -30.08 9.03 2.03
N ARG A 221 -31.28 9.24 1.48
CA ARG A 221 -32.51 9.30 2.28
C ARG A 221 -32.82 7.95 2.93
N GLN A 222 -32.74 6.86 2.16
CA GLN A 222 -32.95 5.50 2.69
C GLN A 222 -31.96 5.16 3.81
N ILE A 223 -30.69 5.54 3.66
CA ILE A 223 -29.67 5.33 4.69
C ILE A 223 -30.01 6.13 5.96
N LYS A 224 -30.40 7.41 5.83
CA LYS A 224 -30.79 8.22 7.00
C LYS A 224 -31.98 7.65 7.76
N GLU A 225 -32.97 7.09 7.05
CA GLU A 225 -34.11 6.43 7.67
C GLU A 225 -33.64 5.21 8.50
N VAL A 226 -32.77 4.36 7.94
CA VAL A 226 -32.21 3.18 8.65
C VAL A 226 -31.42 3.55 9.91
N TRP A 227 -30.63 4.63 9.88
CA TRP A 227 -29.88 5.10 11.06
C TRP A 227 -30.75 5.85 12.09
N GLY A 228 -31.90 6.39 11.66
CA GLY A 228 -32.90 6.97 12.57
C GLY A 228 -33.60 5.92 13.44
N TYR A 229 -33.77 4.69 12.94
CA TYR A 229 -34.34 3.57 13.70
C TYR A 229 -33.37 2.92 14.70
N PHE A 230 -32.06 3.15 14.58
CA PHE A 230 -31.04 2.55 15.46
C PHE A 230 -30.64 3.44 16.65
N ASN A 231 -31.17 4.68 16.72
CA ASN A 231 -30.91 5.67 17.78
C ASN A 231 -32.17 5.96 18.64
N MET A 232 -33.12 5.03 18.69
CA MET A 232 -34.30 5.06 19.58
C MET A 232 -34.32 3.80 20.43
#